data_AF-A0A6P0I3N2-F1
#
_entry.id   AF-A0A6P0I3N2-F1
#
_cell.length_a   1.000
_cell.length_b   1.000
_cell.length_c   1.000
_cell.angle_alpha   90.00
_cell.angle_beta   90.00
_cell.angle_gamma   90.00
#
_symmetry.space_group_name_H-M   'P 1'
#
loop_
_entity.id
_entity.type
_entity.pdbx_description
1 polymer ?
#
loop_
_entity_poly.entity_id
_entity_poly.type
_entity_poly.pdbx_seq_one_letter_code
_entity_poly.pdbx_strand_id
1 'polypeptide(L)' 'MAILVPDDLNTLPQKLTAGEKALTDALCKVLDDKWTVYAQPYLNGLRPDIIIFCEDAGMGIFE' A
#
# COMPACT_ATOMS: atom_id res chain seq x y z
N MET A 1 0.26 9.19 -10.37
CA MET A 1 0.64 8.71 -9.02
C MET A 1 -0.24 7.52 -8.73
N ALA A 2 0.28 6.53 -8.02
CA ALA A 2 -0.47 5.34 -7.66
C ALA A 2 -1.74 5.69 -6.89
N ILE A 3 -2.73 4.81 -6.97
CA ILE A 3 -3.93 4.89 -6.15
C ILE A 3 -3.56 4.38 -4.75
N LEU A 4 -3.77 5.18 -3.71
CA LEU A 4 -3.51 4.78 -2.32
C LEU A 4 -4.81 4.32 -1.65
N VAL A 5 -4.76 3.19 -0.95
CA VAL A 5 -5.90 2.61 -0.22
C VAL A 5 -5.48 2.21 1.20
N PRO A 6 -6.13 2.73 2.27
CA PRO A 6 -7.07 3.85 2.24
C PRO A 6 -6.38 5.15 1.81
N ASP A 7 -7.12 6.07 1.22
CA ASP A 7 -6.63 7.39 0.78
C ASP A 7 -6.25 8.30 1.97
N ASP A 8 -6.82 8.06 3.15
CA ASP A 8 -6.39 8.65 4.42
C ASP A 8 -5.76 7.61 5.36
N LEU A 9 -4.43 7.65 5.49
CA LEU A 9 -3.67 6.74 6.36
C LEU A 9 -3.96 6.94 7.86
N ASN A 10 -4.63 8.02 8.27
CA ASN A 10 -5.06 8.20 9.66
C ASN A 10 -6.22 7.27 10.04
N THR A 11 -6.91 6.67 9.07
CA THR A 11 -7.98 5.70 9.34
C THR A 11 -7.45 4.31 9.65
N LEU A 12 -6.13 4.09 9.55
CA LEU A 12 -5.55 2.80 9.84
C LEU A 12 -5.70 2.44 11.32
N PRO A 13 -6.03 1.18 11.65
CA PRO A 13 -6.15 0.72 13.04
C PRO A 13 -4.87 0.90 13.85
N GLN A 14 -3.72 0.83 13.18
CA GLN A 14 -2.42 1.12 13.72
C GLN A 14 -1.70 2.12 12.82
N LYS A 15 -1.01 3.08 13.43
CA LYS A 15 -0.17 4.00 12.66
C LYS A 15 0.96 3.22 11.99
N LEU A 16 1.23 3.56 10.72
CA LEU A 16 2.39 3.04 10.02
C LEU A 16 3.68 3.34 10.80
N THR A 17 4.62 2.41 10.75
CA THR A 17 5.99 2.69 11.19
C THR A 17 6.64 3.75 10.28
N ALA A 18 7.76 4.32 10.72
CA ALA A 18 8.49 5.28 9.88
C ALA A 18 8.95 4.67 8.54
N GLY A 19 9.29 3.37 8.55
CA GLY A 19 9.70 2.63 7.36
C GLY A 19 8.54 2.39 6.40
N GLU A 20 7.42 1.85 6.91
CA GLU A 20 6.19 1.64 6.12
C GLU A 20 5.69 2.94 5.49
N LYS A 21 5.70 4.04 6.26
CA LYS A 21 5.29 5.34 5.74
C LYS A 21 6.20 5.81 4.60
N ALA A 22 7.53 5.75 4.80
CA ALA A 22 8.48 6.16 3.79
C ALA A 22 8.38 5.30 2.51
N LEU A 23 8.15 3.99 2.66
CA LEU A 23 7.96 3.08 1.53
C LEU A 23 6.64 3.37 0.80
N THR A 24 5.54 3.54 1.53
CA THR A 24 4.23 3.89 0.96
C THR A 24 4.30 5.20 0.17
N ASP A 25 4.93 6.24 0.74
CA ASP A 25 5.14 7.53 0.09
C ASP A 25 5.99 7.38 -1.19
N ALA A 26 7.06 6.58 -1.13
CA ALA A 26 7.91 6.31 -2.29
C ALA A 26 7.18 5.55 -3.40
N LEU A 27 6.39 4.53 -3.06
CA LEU A 27 5.60 3.75 -4.01
C LEU A 27 4.52 4.62 -4.68
N CYS A 28 3.78 5.41 -3.91
CA CYS A 28 2.77 6.32 -4.44
C CYS A 28 3.36 7.36 -5.42
N LYS A 29 4.60 7.78 -5.18
CA LYS A 29 5.32 8.74 -6.01
C LYS A 29 5.88 8.12 -7.29
N VAL A 30 6.46 6.92 -7.21
CA VAL A 30 7.19 6.29 -8.32
C VAL A 30 6.24 5.54 -9.27
N LEU A 31 5.20 4.92 -8.74
CA LEU A 31 4.24 4.17 -9.54
C LEU A 31 3.20 5.10 -10.19
N ASP A 32 2.76 4.72 -11.39
CA ASP A 32 1.69 5.40 -12.09
C ASP A 32 0.31 4.98 -11.58
N ASP A 33 -0.74 5.56 -12.16
CA ASP A 33 -2.13 5.35 -11.78
C ASP A 33 -2.69 3.95 -12.14
N LYS A 34 -1.91 3.10 -12.82
CA LYS A 34 -2.28 1.68 -13.01
C LYS A 34 -2.01 0.83 -11.78
N TRP A 35 -1.20 1.33 -10.86
CA TRP A 35 -0.88 0.64 -9.62
C TRP A 35 -1.75 1.12 -8.48
N THR A 36 -2.20 0.18 -7.65
CA THR A 36 -2.80 0.44 -6.35
C THR A 36 -1.83 0.04 -5.24
N VAL A 37 -1.58 0.95 -4.31
CA VAL A 37 -0.82 0.72 -3.08
C VAL A 37 -1.83 0.58 -1.94
N TYR A 38 -1.90 -0.61 -1.36
CA TYR A 38 -2.71 -0.88 -0.17
C TYR A 38 -1.83 -0.83 1.07
N ALA A 39 -2.16 0.04 2.02
CA ALA A 39 -1.51 0.10 3.33
C ALA A 39 -2.32 -0.70 4.37
N GLN A 40 -1.69 -1.67 5.01
CA GLN A 40 -2.29 -2.60 5.98
C GLN A 40 -3.65 -3.20 5.54
N PRO A 41 -3.80 -3.72 4.31
CA PRO A 41 -5.07 -4.27 3.85
C PRO A 41 -5.45 -5.52 4.63
N TYR A 42 -6.75 -5.77 4.76
CA TYR A 42 -7.24 -7.07 5.21
C TYR A 42 -7.32 -8.03 4.02
N LEU A 43 -6.58 -9.14 4.06
CA LEU A 43 -6.53 -10.13 2.99
C LEU A 43 -6.60 -11.54 3.56
N ASN A 44 -7.71 -12.25 3.35
CA ASN A 44 -7.90 -13.65 3.79
C ASN A 44 -7.54 -13.94 5.26
N GLY A 45 -7.88 -13.02 6.17
CA GLY A 45 -7.56 -13.16 7.60
C GLY A 45 -6.17 -12.65 7.99
N LEU A 46 -5.37 -12.21 7.04
CA LEU A 46 -4.06 -11.60 7.25
C LEU A 46 -4.14 -10.08 7.13
N ARG A 47 -3.08 -9.43 7.61
CA ARG A 47 -2.85 -7.99 7.51
C ARG A 47 -1.39 -7.72 7.13
N PRO A 48 -1.02 -7.87 5.85
CA PRO A 48 0.31 -7.50 5.35
C PRO A 48 0.58 -6.01 5.55
N ASP A 49 1.84 -5.59 5.63
CA ASP A 49 2.17 -4.18 5.84
C ASP A 49 1.79 -3.33 4.62
N ILE A 50 2.27 -3.71 3.43
CA ILE A 50 1.98 -3.03 2.17
C ILE A 50 1.78 -4.05 1.04
N ILE A 51 0.75 -3.86 0.22
CA ILE A 51 0.55 -4.60 -1.02
C ILE A 51 0.54 -3.61 -2.19
N ILE A 52 1.26 -3.92 -3.27
CA ILE A 52 1.08 -3.26 -4.56
C ILE A 52 0.38 -4.20 -5.53
N PHE A 53 -0.54 -3.67 -6.32
CA PHE A 53 -1.29 -4.44 -7.31
C PHE A 53 -1.42 -3.66 -8.62
N CYS A 54 -1.21 -4.34 -9.74
CA CYS A 54 -1.49 -3.86 -11.08
C CYS A 54 -2.04 -5.03 -11.91
N GLU A 55 -3.15 -4.81 -12.62
CA GLU A 55 -3.80 -5.88 -13.40
C GLU A 55 -2.87 -6.50 -14.45
N ASP A 56 -2.05 -5.67 -15.10
CA ASP A 56 -1.12 -6.10 -16.17
C ASP A 56 0.17 -6.74 -15.64
N ALA A 57 0.53 -6.51 -14.36
CA ALA A 57 1.84 -6.87 -13.80
C ALA A 57 1.79 -7.79 -12.57
N GLY A 58 0.62 -7.95 -11.95
CA GLY A 58 0.41 -8.79 -10.78
C GLY A 58 0.52 -8.03 -9.45
N MET A 59 1.01 -8.72 -8.42
CA MET A 59 1.01 -8.25 -7.04
C MET A 59 2.39 -8.40 -6.39
N GLY A 60 2.76 -7.44 -5.54
CA GLY A 60 3.90 -7.52 -4.62
C GLY A 60 3.46 -7.27 -3.18
N ILE A 61 4.09 -7.96 -2.23
CA ILE A 61 3.83 -7.84 -0.78
C ILE A 61 5.14 -7.48 -0.08
N PHE A 62 5.08 -6.53 0.85
CA PHE A 62 6.19 -6.08 1.69
C PHE A 62 5.84 -6.31 3.17
N GLU A 63 6.82 -6.80 3.95
CA GLU A 63 6.78 -7.16 5.38
C GLU A 63 8.09 -6.73 6.07
#